data_AF-A0A2A6NI90-F1
#
_entry.id   AF-A0A2A6NI90-F1
#
_cell.length_a   1.000
_cell.length_b   1.000
_cell.length_c   1.000
_cell.angle_alpha   90.00
_cell.angle_beta   90.00
_cell.angle_gamma   90.00
#
_symmetry.space_group_name_H-M   'P 1'
#
loop_
_entity.id
_entity.type
_entity.pdbx_description
1 polymer ?
#
loop_
_entity_poly.entity_id
_entity_poly.type
_entity_poly.pdbx_seq_one_letter_code
_entity_poly.pdbx_strand_id
1 'polypeptide(L)'
;AEAFAYDADLVYLVEEPLLTDYRNEPFTKALTDLVAAYKPEILLLGATTLGRDLAGSVATTLLTGLTADCTGLDVDADGSLAATRPTFGGSLLCTIYTLNCRPQMATVRPRVMRMPQRSNKPIGRIIRHDWRMCEEEIVTKVVDFLSDGQSENANLAYADVVVAGGLGLG
;
A
#
# COMPACT_ATOMS: atom_id res chain seq x y z
N ALA A 1 -4.17 -17.39 -2.55
CA ALA A 1 -5.51 -18.03 -2.65
C ALA A 1 -6.61 -17.15 -2.06
N GLU A 2 -6.40 -16.55 -0.88
CA GLU A 2 -7.41 -15.71 -0.22
C GLU A 2 -7.79 -14.44 -1.00
N ALA A 3 -6.87 -13.82 -1.74
CA ALA A 3 -7.17 -12.65 -2.57
C ALA A 3 -8.33 -12.88 -3.57
N PHE A 4 -8.46 -14.10 -4.12
CA PHE A 4 -9.56 -14.43 -5.04
C PHE A 4 -10.93 -14.50 -4.34
N ALA A 5 -10.95 -14.80 -3.04
CA ALA A 5 -12.18 -14.79 -2.24
C ALA A 5 -12.69 -13.36 -1.98
N TYR A 6 -11.88 -12.34 -2.27
CA TYR A 6 -12.25 -10.92 -2.21
C TYR A 6 -12.27 -10.30 -3.63
N ASP A 7 -12.69 -11.10 -4.60
CA ASP A 7 -12.95 -10.73 -6.00
C ASP A 7 -11.74 -10.30 -6.83
N ALA A 8 -10.51 -10.60 -6.44
CA ALA A 8 -9.38 -10.48 -7.36
C ALA A 8 -9.58 -11.35 -8.62
N ASP A 9 -9.27 -10.84 -9.80
CA ASP A 9 -9.32 -11.59 -11.07
C ASP A 9 -7.97 -12.23 -11.41
N LEU A 10 -6.89 -11.52 -11.10
CA LEU A 10 -5.52 -11.86 -11.45
C LEU A 10 -4.62 -11.57 -10.24
N VAL A 11 -3.71 -12.49 -9.95
CA VAL A 11 -2.68 -12.29 -8.92
C VAL A 11 -1.32 -12.44 -9.55
N TYR A 12 -0.48 -11.41 -9.41
CA TYR A 12 0.95 -11.48 -9.67
C TYR A 12 1.64 -11.95 -8.41
N LEU A 13 2.43 -13.02 -8.52
CA LEU A 13 3.11 -13.67 -7.40
C LEU A 13 4.62 -13.55 -7.60
N VAL A 14 5.28 -12.91 -6.64
CA VAL A 14 6.73 -12.84 -6.52
C VAL A 14 7.10 -13.55 -5.22
N GLU A 15 7.90 -14.61 -5.33
CA GLU A 15 8.32 -15.44 -4.20
C GLU A 15 9.85 -15.51 -4.18
N GLU A 16 10.47 -14.88 -3.18
CA GLU A 16 11.90 -14.99 -2.92
C GLU A 16 12.16 -14.87 -1.40
N PRO A 17 13.15 -15.60 -0.83
CA PRO A 17 13.48 -15.50 0.59
C PRO A 17 13.83 -14.08 1.03
N LEU A 18 14.39 -13.27 0.12
CA LEU A 18 14.75 -11.87 0.36
C LEU A 18 13.57 -10.97 0.71
N LEU A 19 12.35 -11.38 0.35
CA LEU A 19 11.10 -10.66 0.57
C LEU A 19 10.37 -11.13 1.85
N THR A 20 10.99 -12.01 2.64
CA THR A 20 10.40 -12.50 3.90
C THR A 20 10.19 -11.35 4.89
N ASP A 21 11.25 -10.56 5.12
CA ASP A 21 11.19 -9.38 5.98
C ASP A 21 11.12 -8.12 5.14
N TYR A 22 10.29 -7.17 5.57
CA TYR A 22 10.14 -5.91 4.84
C TYR A 22 11.45 -5.12 4.85
N ARG A 23 11.97 -4.87 3.65
CA ARG A 23 13.08 -3.98 3.37
C ARG A 23 12.72 -3.15 2.14
N ASN A 24 12.86 -1.83 2.22
CA ASN A 24 12.37 -0.93 1.17
C ASN A 24 13.00 -1.24 -0.20
N GLU A 25 14.31 -1.48 -0.25
CA GLU A 25 15.07 -1.74 -1.49
C GLU A 25 14.55 -2.97 -2.28
N PRO A 26 14.52 -4.20 -1.71
CA PRO A 26 13.95 -5.37 -2.39
C PRO A 26 12.50 -5.19 -2.84
N PHE A 27 11.65 -4.64 -1.97
CA PHE A 27 10.23 -4.47 -2.28
C PHE A 27 10.00 -3.42 -3.36
N THR A 28 10.77 -2.32 -3.33
CA THR A 28 10.73 -1.29 -4.38
C THR A 28 11.13 -1.91 -5.70
N LYS A 29 12.26 -2.62 -5.75
CA LYS A 29 12.77 -3.24 -6.97
C LYS A 29 11.76 -4.24 -7.55
N ALA A 30 11.24 -5.16 -6.73
CA ALA A 30 10.22 -6.12 -7.15
C ALA A 30 8.96 -5.46 -7.69
N LEU A 31 8.44 -4.43 -7.00
CA LEU A 31 7.22 -3.75 -7.44
C LEU A 31 7.46 -2.93 -8.71
N THR A 32 8.61 -2.26 -8.84
CA THR A 32 8.95 -1.51 -10.05
C THR A 32 9.13 -2.42 -11.27
N ASP A 33 9.70 -3.61 -11.09
CA ASP A 33 9.88 -4.58 -12.18
C ASP A 33 8.53 -5.14 -12.65
N LEU A 34 7.61 -5.44 -11.73
CA LEU A 34 6.23 -5.79 -12.06
C LEU A 34 5.52 -4.68 -12.84
N VAL A 35 5.64 -3.43 -12.38
CA VAL A 35 5.03 -2.28 -13.06
C VAL A 35 5.62 -2.09 -14.45
N ALA A 36 6.93 -2.23 -14.61
CA ALA A 36 7.60 -2.12 -15.91
C ALA A 36 7.19 -3.24 -16.88
N ALA A 37 7.02 -4.46 -16.37
CA ALA A 37 6.65 -5.64 -17.16
C ALA A 37 5.19 -5.62 -17.61
N TYR A 38 4.27 -5.27 -16.70
CA TYR A 38 2.82 -5.41 -16.94
C TYR A 38 2.10 -4.09 -17.17
N LYS A 39 2.76 -2.95 -16.96
CA LYS A 39 2.28 -1.59 -17.26
C LYS A 39 0.84 -1.33 -16.81
N PRO A 40 0.55 -1.44 -15.50
CA PRO A 40 -0.78 -1.15 -14.97
C PRO A 40 -1.15 0.33 -15.15
N GLU A 41 -2.44 0.60 -15.29
CA GLU A 41 -2.96 1.97 -15.39
C GLU A 41 -2.98 2.68 -14.03
N ILE A 42 -3.41 1.96 -13.00
CA ILE A 42 -3.54 2.45 -11.61
C ILE A 42 -2.81 1.48 -10.67
N LEU A 43 -2.06 2.03 -9.72
CA LEU A 43 -1.38 1.28 -8.66
C LEU A 43 -1.80 1.82 -7.29
N LEU A 44 -2.47 0.98 -6.50
CA LEU A 44 -2.96 1.34 -5.17
C LEU A 44 -2.14 0.63 -4.09
N LEU A 45 -1.76 1.36 -3.04
CA LEU A 45 -1.15 0.81 -1.84
C LEU A 45 -1.93 1.27 -0.59
N GLY A 46 -1.85 0.51 0.50
CA GLY A 46 -2.38 0.99 1.79
C GLY A 46 -1.47 2.08 2.37
N ALA A 47 -2.05 3.14 2.95
CA ALA A 47 -1.28 4.19 3.63
C ALA A 47 -0.84 3.76 5.06
N THR A 48 -0.35 2.53 5.20
CA THR A 48 0.31 2.03 6.42
C THR A 48 1.74 2.56 6.51
N THR A 49 2.45 2.35 7.62
CA THR A 49 3.87 2.71 7.74
C THR A 49 4.70 2.14 6.59
N LEU A 50 4.52 0.84 6.29
CA LEU A 50 5.23 0.16 5.21
C LEU A 50 4.77 0.65 3.83
N GLY A 51 3.47 0.81 3.61
CA GLY A 51 2.96 1.22 2.30
C GLY A 51 3.27 2.68 1.94
N ARG A 52 3.35 3.58 2.94
CA ARG A 52 3.81 4.96 2.74
C ARG A 52 5.28 5.03 2.38
N ASP A 53 6.09 4.21 3.04
CA ASP A 53 7.52 4.09 2.77
C ASP A 53 7.77 3.53 1.35
N LEU A 54 7.14 2.39 1.02
CA LEU A 54 7.27 1.74 -0.28
C LEU A 54 6.75 2.62 -1.44
N ALA A 55 5.58 3.22 -1.29
CA ALA A 55 4.97 3.98 -2.37
C ALA A 55 5.83 5.17 -2.82
N GLY A 56 6.51 5.83 -1.87
CA GLY A 56 7.40 6.96 -2.16
C GLY A 56 8.60 6.56 -3.01
N SER A 57 9.29 5.47 -2.63
CA SER A 57 10.42 4.92 -3.37
C SER A 57 10.02 4.46 -4.78
N VAL A 58 8.87 3.78 -4.89
CA VAL A 58 8.36 3.25 -6.16
C VAL A 58 7.95 4.38 -7.11
N ALA A 59 7.23 5.39 -6.62
CA ALA A 59 6.82 6.53 -7.43
C ALA A 59 8.01 7.33 -7.97
N THR A 60 9.05 7.51 -7.15
CA THR A 60 10.29 8.20 -7.55
C THR A 60 11.06 7.39 -8.59
N THR A 61 11.16 6.07 -8.41
CA THR A 61 11.85 5.18 -9.36
C THR A 61 11.14 5.12 -10.72
N LEU A 62 9.81 5.14 -10.72
CA LEU A 62 8.99 5.13 -11.94
C LEU A 62 8.79 6.51 -12.56
N LEU A 63 9.24 7.58 -11.90
CA LEU A 63 9.04 8.97 -12.32
C LEU A 63 7.56 9.32 -12.55
N THR A 64 6.67 8.85 -11.66
CA THR A 64 5.23 9.08 -11.75
C THR A 64 4.67 9.84 -10.54
N GLY A 65 3.43 10.32 -10.67
CA GLY A 65 2.70 10.99 -9.60
C GLY A 65 2.17 10.02 -8.55
N LEU A 66 2.26 10.41 -7.28
CA LEU A 66 1.72 9.68 -6.13
C LEU A 66 0.85 10.61 -5.28
N THR A 67 -0.42 10.23 -5.10
CA THR A 67 -1.29 10.89 -4.11
C THR A 67 -1.32 10.08 -2.82
N ALA A 68 -0.75 10.63 -1.74
CA ALA A 68 -0.71 9.92 -0.47
C ALA A 68 -2.06 9.99 0.28
N ASP A 69 -2.31 9.06 1.20
CA ASP A 69 -3.35 9.12 2.25
C ASP A 69 -4.75 9.57 1.74
N CYS A 70 -5.18 8.95 0.64
CA CYS A 70 -6.44 9.23 -0.02
C CYS A 70 -7.61 8.69 0.78
N THR A 71 -8.70 9.47 0.82
CA THR A 71 -9.96 9.10 1.44
C THR A 71 -11.09 8.91 0.43
N GLY A 72 -10.90 9.36 -0.80
CA GLY A 72 -11.82 9.13 -1.91
C GLY A 72 -11.04 8.76 -3.16
N LEU A 73 -11.56 7.81 -3.91
CA LEU A 73 -11.07 7.44 -5.23
C LEU A 73 -12.27 7.36 -6.16
N ASP A 74 -12.17 8.02 -7.30
CA ASP A 74 -13.13 7.91 -8.40
C ASP A 74 -12.36 7.87 -9.71
N VAL A 75 -13.03 7.44 -10.79
CA VAL A 75 -12.47 7.43 -12.14
C VAL A 75 -13.32 8.36 -12.99
N ASP A 76 -12.70 9.38 -13.56
CA ASP A 76 -13.42 10.30 -14.43
C ASP A 76 -13.79 9.66 -15.78
N ALA A 77 -14.55 10.40 -16.59
CA ALA A 77 -14.99 9.93 -17.91
C ALA A 77 -13.83 9.62 -18.87
N ASP A 78 -12.66 10.22 -18.64
CA ASP A 78 -11.45 10.04 -19.45
C ASP A 78 -10.56 8.90 -18.93
N GLY A 79 -11.00 8.17 -17.89
CA GLY A 79 -10.26 7.07 -17.29
C GLY A 79 -9.15 7.49 -16.32
N SER A 80 -9.10 8.76 -15.93
CA SER A 80 -8.12 9.30 -14.99
C SER A 80 -8.59 9.14 -13.54
N LEU A 81 -7.65 8.81 -12.65
CA LEU A 81 -7.91 8.60 -11.23
C LEU A 81 -8.06 9.95 -10.52
N ALA A 82 -9.27 10.23 -10.05
CA ALA A 82 -9.59 11.33 -9.16
C ALA A 82 -9.28 10.91 -7.71
N ALA A 83 -8.08 11.23 -7.23
CA ALA A 83 -7.66 10.89 -5.88
C ALA A 83 -7.93 12.05 -4.91
N THR A 84 -8.96 11.91 -4.06
CA THR A 84 -9.31 12.90 -3.05
C THR A 84 -8.59 12.62 -1.74
N ARG A 85 -7.84 13.61 -1.23
CA ARG A 85 -7.18 13.53 0.07
C ARG A 85 -7.38 14.77 0.93
N PRO A 86 -7.39 14.63 2.26
CA PRO A 86 -7.33 15.75 3.19
C PRO A 86 -5.92 16.36 3.22
N THR A 87 -5.83 17.68 3.13
CA THR A 87 -4.61 18.48 3.31
C THR A 87 -4.80 19.46 4.47
N PHE A 88 -3.71 20.09 4.95
CA PHE A 88 -3.76 21.06 6.06
C PHE A 88 -4.47 20.53 7.31
N GLY A 89 -4.03 19.38 7.83
CA GLY A 89 -4.61 18.78 9.03
C GLY A 89 -6.05 18.30 8.88
N GLY A 90 -6.57 18.20 7.64
CA GLY A 90 -7.95 17.80 7.36
C GLY A 90 -8.91 18.96 7.10
N SER A 91 -8.43 20.21 7.11
CA SER A 91 -9.26 21.39 6.86
C SER A 91 -9.65 21.55 5.38
N LEU A 92 -8.84 21.04 4.46
CA LEU A 92 -9.08 21.13 3.02
C LEU A 92 -9.11 19.73 2.40
N LEU A 93 -10.06 19.51 1.49
CA LEU A 93 -10.11 18.32 0.66
C LEU A 93 -9.68 18.71 -0.75
N CYS A 94 -8.64 18.05 -1.25
CA CYS A 94 -8.12 18.27 -2.59
C CYS A 94 -8.26 17.00 -3.41
N THR A 95 -8.80 17.12 -4.62
CA THR A 95 -8.81 16.04 -5.61
C THR A 95 -7.67 16.29 -6.60
N ILE A 96 -6.75 15.34 -6.66
CA ILE A 96 -5.52 15.42 -7.44
C ILE A 96 -5.57 14.37 -8.56
N TYR A 97 -5.14 14.77 -9.76
CA TYR A 97 -5.09 13.92 -10.94
C TYR A 97 -3.65 13.79 -11.43
N THR A 98 -3.27 12.59 -11.87
CA THR A 98 -1.98 12.34 -12.53
C THR A 98 -2.23 12.09 -14.02
N LEU A 99 -2.30 13.17 -14.81
CA LEU A 99 -2.75 13.09 -16.20
C LEU A 99 -1.69 12.51 -17.14
N ASN A 100 -0.43 12.92 -16.99
CA ASN A 100 0.63 12.70 -18.00
C ASN A 100 1.55 11.50 -17.73
N CYS A 101 1.49 10.90 -16.54
CA CYS A 101 2.41 9.83 -16.13
C CYS A 101 1.64 8.56 -15.79
N ARG A 102 2.31 7.40 -15.91
CA ARG A 102 1.78 6.08 -15.54
C ARG A 102 2.81 5.26 -14.77
N PRO A 103 2.38 4.41 -13.83
CA PRO A 103 0.99 4.23 -13.37
C PRO A 103 0.50 5.43 -12.55
N GLN A 104 -0.81 5.64 -12.49
CA GLN A 104 -1.43 6.60 -11.57
C GLN A 104 -1.39 5.99 -10.16
N MET A 105 -0.55 6.53 -9.27
CA MET A 105 -0.34 5.95 -7.95
C MET A 105 -1.13 6.68 -6.87
N ALA A 106 -1.74 5.91 -5.96
CA ALA A 106 -2.33 6.46 -4.75
C ALA A 106 -2.11 5.53 -3.55
N THR A 107 -1.79 6.11 -2.39
CA THR A 107 -1.93 5.38 -1.12
C THR A 107 -3.28 5.68 -0.49
N VAL A 108 -3.99 4.65 -0.04
CA VAL A 108 -5.36 4.74 0.48
C VAL A 108 -5.34 4.61 1.98
N ARG A 109 -5.99 5.54 2.68
CA ARG A 109 -6.10 5.49 4.13
C ARG A 109 -6.77 4.18 4.58
N PRO A 110 -6.17 3.41 5.49
CA PRO A 110 -6.81 2.23 6.05
C PRO A 110 -8.19 2.57 6.63
N ARG A 111 -9.13 1.61 6.54
CA ARG A 111 -10.50 1.72 7.07
C ARG A 111 -11.42 2.74 6.38
N VAL A 112 -11.00 3.37 5.28
CA VAL A 112 -11.88 4.26 4.50
C VAL A 112 -12.67 3.51 3.43
N MET A 113 -12.05 2.56 2.75
CA MET A 113 -12.72 1.74 1.74
C MET A 113 -13.48 0.59 2.39
N ARG A 114 -14.68 0.30 1.87
CA ARG A 114 -15.48 -0.83 2.33
C ARG A 114 -14.84 -2.13 1.88
N MET A 115 -14.65 -3.07 2.81
CA MET A 115 -14.20 -4.42 2.47
C MET A 115 -15.27 -5.15 1.66
N PRO A 116 -14.94 -5.78 0.51
CA PRO A 116 -15.88 -6.58 -0.24
C PRO A 116 -16.33 -7.80 0.59
N GLN A 117 -17.53 -8.28 0.33
CA GLN A 117 -18.00 -9.53 0.96
C GLN A 117 -17.18 -10.69 0.43
N ARG A 118 -16.81 -11.61 1.32
CA ARG A 118 -16.11 -12.83 0.92
C ARG A 118 -17.00 -13.64 -0.02
N SER A 119 -16.51 -13.90 -1.23
CA SER A 119 -17.17 -14.71 -2.24
C SER A 119 -16.52 -16.10 -2.33
N ASN A 120 -17.30 -17.10 -2.75
CA ASN A 120 -16.79 -18.45 -3.04
C ASN A 120 -16.26 -18.56 -4.48
N LYS A 121 -15.60 -17.51 -4.97
CA LYS A 121 -15.03 -17.48 -6.32
C LYS A 121 -13.91 -18.53 -6.41
N PRO A 122 -13.86 -19.32 -7.50
CA PRO A 122 -12.75 -20.24 -7.73
C PRO A 122 -11.43 -19.48 -7.85
N ILE A 123 -10.31 -20.17 -7.58
CA ILE A 123 -8.97 -19.59 -7.73
C ILE A 123 -8.79 -19.16 -9.19
N GLY A 124 -8.55 -17.87 -9.40
CA GLY A 124 -8.33 -17.28 -10.71
C GLY A 124 -6.91 -17.48 -11.23
N ARG A 125 -6.52 -16.66 -12.20
CA ARG A 125 -5.21 -16.76 -12.84
C ARG A 125 -4.12 -16.24 -11.90
N ILE A 126 -3.06 -17.04 -11.72
CA ILE A 126 -1.85 -16.64 -11.01
C ILE A 126 -0.71 -16.53 -12.01
N ILE A 127 -0.05 -15.38 -12.07
CA ILE A 127 1.14 -15.15 -12.88
C ILE A 127 2.32 -15.08 -11.93
N ARG A 128 3.21 -16.07 -11.99
CA ARG A 128 4.49 -16.01 -11.30
C ARG A 128 5.43 -15.10 -12.07
N HIS A 129 6.05 -14.17 -11.36
CA HIS A 129 7.04 -13.27 -11.93
C HIS A 129 8.39 -13.61 -11.30
N ASP A 130 9.30 -14.10 -12.15
CA ASP A 130 10.65 -14.43 -11.73
C ASP A 130 11.40 -13.14 -11.42
N TRP A 131 11.79 -12.98 -10.17
CA TRP A 131 12.50 -11.81 -9.66
C TRP A 131 13.69 -12.28 -8.85
N ARG A 132 14.84 -11.64 -9.01
CA ARG A 132 16.05 -11.94 -8.24
C ARG A 132 16.82 -10.67 -7.94
N MET A 133 17.44 -10.66 -6.77
CA MET A 133 18.37 -9.62 -6.33
C MET A 133 19.50 -10.31 -5.55
N CYS A 134 20.69 -9.72 -5.56
CA CYS A 134 21.80 -10.21 -4.75
C CYS A 134 21.69 -9.62 -3.34
N GLU A 135 21.84 -10.43 -2.29
CA GLU A 135 21.77 -9.94 -0.90
C GLU A 135 22.90 -8.94 -0.60
N GLU A 136 24.04 -9.06 -1.28
CA GLU A 136 25.18 -8.14 -1.15
C GLU A 136 24.89 -6.73 -1.66
N GLU A 137 23.88 -6.57 -2.52
CA GLU A 137 23.44 -5.27 -3.04
C GLU A 137 22.49 -4.55 -2.08
N ILE A 138 21.97 -5.25 -1.07
CA ILE A 138 21.03 -4.70 -0.10
C ILE A 138 21.81 -4.11 1.07
N VAL A 139 21.71 -2.80 1.25
CA VAL A 139 22.42 -2.09 2.33
C VAL A 139 21.77 -2.37 3.68
N THR A 140 20.44 -2.52 3.68
CA THR A 140 19.63 -2.68 4.89
C THR A 140 19.57 -4.15 5.35
N LYS A 141 19.83 -4.36 6.64
CA LYS A 141 19.77 -5.70 7.27
C LYS A 141 18.83 -5.67 8.46
N VAL A 142 17.94 -6.66 8.51
CA VAL A 142 17.06 -6.88 9.67
C VAL A 142 17.86 -7.68 10.69
N VAL A 143 18.13 -7.07 11.85
CA VAL A 143 18.92 -7.71 12.92
C VAL A 143 18.00 -8.43 13.90
N ASP A 144 16.88 -7.80 14.25
CA ASP A 144 15.91 -8.33 15.21
C ASP A 144 14.52 -7.70 14.97
N PHE A 145 13.48 -8.40 15.40
CA PHE A 145 12.10 -7.92 15.35
C PHE A 145 11.49 -7.92 16.75
N LEU A 146 11.31 -6.73 17.30
CA LEU A 146 10.65 -6.53 18.60
C LEU A 146 9.15 -6.30 18.36
N SER A 147 8.33 -7.25 18.81
CA SER A 147 6.87 -7.15 18.68
C SER A 147 6.29 -6.18 19.71
N ASP A 148 5.33 -5.35 19.29
CA ASP A 148 4.53 -4.48 20.18
C ASP A 148 3.84 -5.27 21.31
N GLY A 149 3.60 -6.58 21.16
CA GLY A 149 3.07 -7.42 22.24
C GLY A 149 4.02 -7.61 23.44
N GLN A 150 5.30 -7.25 23.29
CA GLN A 150 6.29 -7.20 24.36
C GLN A 150 6.45 -5.80 24.97
N SER A 151 5.77 -4.79 24.41
CA SER A 151 5.73 -3.43 24.95
C SER A 151 4.64 -3.32 26.00
N GLU A 152 4.96 -2.81 27.19
CA GLU A 152 3.96 -2.49 28.22
C GLU A 152 3.06 -1.29 27.84
N ASN A 153 3.41 -0.54 26.77
CA ASN A 153 2.68 0.63 26.32
C ASN A 153 1.64 0.30 25.24
N ALA A 154 0.39 0.71 25.46
CA ALA A 154 -0.69 0.58 24.49
C ALA A 154 -0.50 1.52 23.28
N ASN A 155 -0.57 0.97 22.08
CA ASN A 155 -0.44 1.74 20.84
C ASN A 155 -1.77 2.36 20.42
N LEU A 156 -2.02 3.59 20.88
CA LEU A 156 -3.28 4.30 20.68
C LEU A 156 -3.63 4.51 19.19
N ALA A 157 -2.62 4.72 18.34
CA ALA A 157 -2.82 5.04 16.93
C ALA A 157 -3.45 3.89 16.12
N TYR A 158 -3.31 2.65 16.59
CA TYR A 158 -3.84 1.45 15.93
C TYR A 158 -4.94 0.75 16.73
N ALA A 159 -5.38 1.33 17.85
CA ALA A 159 -6.44 0.75 18.67
C ALA A 159 -7.78 0.74 17.92
N ASP A 160 -8.54 -0.35 18.06
CA ASP A 160 -9.90 -0.45 17.51
C ASP A 160 -10.90 0.36 18.33
N VAL A 161 -10.70 0.38 19.64
CA VAL A 161 -11.53 1.10 20.60
C VAL A 161 -10.62 1.86 21.54
N VAL A 162 -10.90 3.15 21.71
CA VAL A 162 -10.21 4.02 22.65
C VAL A 162 -11.23 4.47 23.70
N VAL A 163 -10.96 4.14 24.96
CA VAL A 163 -11.69 4.70 26.11
C VAL A 163 -10.82 5.78 26.72
N ALA A 164 -11.21 7.04 26.55
CA ALA A 164 -10.47 8.18 27.08
C ALA A 164 -11.10 8.67 28.39
N GLY A 165 -10.26 8.93 29.40
CA GLY A 165 -10.64 9.50 30.68
C GLY A 165 -9.96 10.85 30.90
N GLY A 166 -10.74 11.88 31.23
CA GLY A 166 -10.23 13.23 31.51
C GLY A 166 -10.30 13.59 32.99
N LEU A 167 -10.02 14.86 33.30
CA LEU A 167 -10.04 15.43 34.67
C LEU A 167 -11.37 15.22 35.42
N GLY A 168 -12.47 14.93 34.71
CA GLY A 168 -13.78 14.64 35.32
C GLY A 168 -13.92 13.25 35.94
N LEU A 169 -12.88 12.40 35.89
CA LEU A 169 -12.85 11.10 36.56
C LEU A 169 -12.32 11.16 38.00
N GLY A 170 -11.86 12.32 38.46
CA GLY A 170 -11.27 12.53 39.79
C GLY A 170 -10.12 13.51 39.75
#